data_AF-A0A5P9CPY2-F1
#
_entry.id   AF-A0A5P9CPY2-F1
#
_cell.length_a   1.000
_cell.length_b   1.000
_cell.length_c   1.000
_cell.angle_alpha   90.00
_cell.angle_beta   90.00
_cell.angle_gamma   90.00
#
_symmetry.space_group_name_H-M   'P 1'
#
loop_
_entity.id
_entity.type
_entity.pdbx_description
1 polymer ?
#
loop_
_entity_poly.entity_id
_entity_poly.type
_entity_poly.pdbx_seq_one_letter_code
_entity_poly.pdbx_strand_id
1 'polypeptide(L)'
;MENDKGIYIGKNILLLISLSLNFFLMAMIYLIDDEKNINNLDWFHFSILDKDESISNVEGMSRGIRNNNPLNIRYSPSNKWLGEVEKKHDYDFEEFISIEYGFRAAYKTLMTYRDKHNIKTIERIIFRFSPPNENDTENIIKKLSIMSGIPRDKIIENDEYPIIIKNMAIIESGNSFPMKIIKKSISIK
;
A
#
# COMPACT_ATOMS: atom_id res chain seq x y z
N MET A 1 30.07 52.32 -38.61
CA MET A 1 29.40 51.32 -39.45
C MET A 1 28.95 50.21 -38.52
N GLU A 2 27.64 49.98 -38.46
CA GLU A 2 26.94 49.20 -37.44
C GLU A 2 27.41 47.75 -37.30
N ASN A 3 27.49 47.29 -36.05
CA ASN A 3 27.67 45.89 -35.68
C ASN A 3 26.31 45.18 -35.80
N ASP A 4 26.11 44.45 -36.89
CA ASP A 4 25.02 43.46 -36.95
C ASP A 4 25.60 42.06 -36.77
N LYS A 5 25.81 41.67 -35.51
CA LYS A 5 26.18 40.30 -35.14
C LYS A 5 24.89 39.54 -34.82
N GLY A 6 24.17 39.15 -35.87
CA GLY A 6 23.07 38.21 -35.76
C GLY A 6 23.51 36.93 -35.04
N ILE A 7 22.85 36.61 -33.94
CA ILE A 7 23.12 35.40 -33.15
C ILE A 7 22.58 34.20 -33.93
N TYR A 8 23.45 33.48 -34.63
CA TYR A 8 23.11 32.19 -35.24
C TYR A 8 23.03 31.10 -34.15
N ILE A 9 21.84 30.92 -33.59
CA ILE A 9 21.53 29.78 -32.72
C ILE A 9 21.38 28.55 -33.61
N GLY A 10 22.32 27.62 -33.55
CA GLY A 10 22.30 26.40 -34.36
C GLY A 10 21.02 25.58 -34.11
N LYS A 11 20.52 24.91 -35.16
CA LYS A 11 19.27 24.10 -35.12
C LYS A 11 19.21 23.11 -33.94
N ASN A 12 20.35 22.60 -33.49
CA ASN A 12 20.44 21.67 -32.35
C ASN A 12 20.13 22.34 -31.00
N ILE A 13 20.54 23.61 -30.80
CA ILE A 13 20.25 24.36 -29.57
C ILE A 13 18.78 24.74 -29.54
N LEU A 14 18.20 25.11 -30.68
CA LEU A 14 16.77 25.39 -30.79
C LEU A 14 15.91 24.14 -30.50
N LEU A 15 16.38 22.96 -30.91
CA LEU A 15 15.73 21.68 -30.61
C LEU A 15 15.78 21.33 -29.10
N LEU A 16 16.93 21.58 -28.45
CA LEU A 16 17.09 21.32 -27.01
C LEU A 16 16.25 22.28 -26.16
N ILE A 17 16.12 23.54 -26.59
CA ILE A 17 15.25 24.51 -25.93
C ILE A 17 13.78 24.13 -26.14
N SER A 18 13.37 23.64 -27.32
CA SER A 18 11.98 23.23 -27.55
C SER A 18 11.60 21.94 -26.81
N LEU A 19 12.52 20.98 -26.70
CA LEU A 19 12.34 19.75 -25.90
C LEU A 19 12.19 20.04 -24.41
N SER A 20 13.02 20.95 -23.85
CA SER A 20 12.94 21.34 -22.44
C SER A 20 11.69 22.18 -22.12
N LEU A 21 11.24 23.05 -23.02
CA LEU A 21 9.98 23.78 -22.86
C LEU A 21 8.76 22.85 -22.85
N ASN A 22 8.74 21.83 -23.73
CA ASN A 22 7.66 20.84 -23.77
C ASN A 22 7.61 19.99 -22.50
N PHE A 23 8.77 19.62 -21.96
CA PHE A 23 8.84 18.88 -20.69
C PHE A 23 8.34 19.73 -19.52
N PHE A 24 8.68 21.03 -19.49
CA PHE A 24 8.23 21.95 -18.46
C PHE A 24 6.73 22.26 -18.57
N LEU A 25 6.19 22.39 -19.78
CA LEU A 25 4.76 22.59 -20.02
C LEU A 25 3.94 21.36 -19.63
N MET A 26 4.45 20.15 -19.90
CA MET A 26 3.82 18.89 -19.48
C MET A 26 3.80 18.75 -17.96
N ALA A 27 4.89 19.10 -17.26
CA ALA A 27 4.94 19.11 -15.81
C ALA A 27 3.99 20.16 -15.20
N MET A 28 3.86 21.33 -15.83
CA MET A 28 2.89 22.35 -15.39
C MET A 28 1.45 21.90 -15.62
N ILE A 29 1.11 21.26 -16.74
CA ILE A 29 -0.24 20.71 -16.98
C ILE A 29 -0.57 19.63 -15.94
N TYR A 30 0.38 18.74 -15.63
CA TYR A 30 0.18 17.68 -14.63
C TYR A 30 0.01 18.23 -13.21
N LEU A 31 0.65 19.36 -12.89
CA LEU A 31 0.50 20.06 -11.60
C LEU A 31 -0.75 20.96 -11.54
N ILE A 32 -1.26 21.43 -12.69
CA ILE A 32 -2.48 22.23 -12.79
C ILE A 32 -3.75 21.37 -12.74
N ASP A 33 -3.69 20.11 -13.19
CA ASP A 33 -4.83 19.17 -13.08
C ASP A 33 -5.12 18.73 -11.63
N ASP A 34 -4.15 18.84 -10.72
CA ASP A 34 -4.31 18.45 -9.31
C ASP A 34 -5.00 19.55 -8.47
N GLU A 35 -4.87 20.83 -8.82
CA GLU A 35 -5.50 21.93 -8.07
C GLU A 35 -6.98 22.17 -8.40
N LYS A 36 -7.46 21.74 -9.58
CA LYS A 36 -8.87 21.94 -9.97
C LYS A 36 -9.82 20.82 -9.53
N ASN A 37 -9.30 19.78 -8.88
CA ASN A 37 -10.09 18.65 -8.37
C ASN A 37 -10.23 18.63 -6.84
N ILE A 38 -10.12 19.79 -6.18
CA ILE A 38 -10.12 19.89 -4.71
C ILE A 38 -11.51 20.19 -4.12
N ASN A 39 -12.59 20.28 -4.92
CA ASN A 39 -13.91 20.65 -4.38
C ASN A 39 -15.09 19.75 -4.78
N ASN A 40 -14.86 18.47 -5.15
CA ASN A 40 -15.98 17.52 -5.28
C ASN A 40 -15.61 16.03 -5.26
N LEU A 41 -14.61 15.61 -4.49
CA LEU A 41 -14.29 14.20 -4.30
C LEU A 41 -14.94 13.67 -3.02
N ASP A 42 -16.25 13.46 -3.10
CA ASP A 42 -17.01 12.74 -2.08
C ASP A 42 -16.48 11.32 -1.98
N TRP A 43 -15.73 11.07 -0.90
CA TRP A 43 -15.01 9.83 -0.62
C TRP A 43 -15.92 8.63 -0.26
N PHE A 44 -17.19 8.68 -0.66
CA PHE A 44 -18.20 7.65 -0.46
C PHE A 44 -18.51 6.80 -1.71
N HIS A 45 -17.92 7.10 -2.86
CA HIS A 45 -18.03 6.28 -4.08
C HIS A 45 -17.05 5.07 -4.11
N PHE A 46 -16.81 4.43 -2.96
CA PHE A 46 -16.37 3.02 -2.90
C PHE A 46 -17.46 2.14 -2.28
N SER A 47 -18.71 2.59 -2.35
CA SER A 47 -19.87 1.75 -2.09
C SER A 47 -20.51 1.40 -3.43
N ILE A 48 -20.47 0.11 -3.75
CA ILE A 48 -21.21 -0.55 -4.84
C ILE A 48 -20.58 -0.25 -6.21
N LEU A 49 -19.76 -1.14 -6.76
CA LEU A 49 -20.24 -2.17 -7.70
C LEU A 49 -21.27 -1.60 -8.70
N ASP A 50 -20.86 -0.64 -9.53
CA ASP A 50 -21.51 -0.46 -10.81
C ASP A 50 -21.31 -1.75 -11.61
N LYS A 51 -22.37 -2.57 -11.62
CA LYS A 51 -22.58 -3.67 -12.55
C LYS A 51 -22.93 -3.06 -13.91
N ASP A 52 -21.98 -2.44 -14.58
CA ASP A 52 -21.98 -2.26 -16.04
C ASP A 52 -20.76 -1.43 -16.44
N GLU A 53 -19.61 -2.09 -16.50
CA GLU A 53 -18.70 -1.96 -17.64
C GLU A 53 -17.63 -3.03 -17.49
N SER A 54 -17.45 -3.80 -18.55
CA SER A 54 -16.41 -4.82 -18.66
C SER A 54 -15.02 -4.19 -18.55
N ILE A 55 -14.49 -4.05 -17.34
CA ILE A 55 -13.08 -3.73 -17.14
C ILE A 55 -12.29 -5.02 -17.33
N SER A 56 -12.02 -5.34 -18.59
CA SER A 56 -10.85 -6.11 -18.98
C SER A 56 -9.61 -5.32 -18.58
N ASN A 57 -9.21 -5.38 -17.30
CA ASN A 57 -7.88 -5.10 -16.76
C ASN A 57 -7.82 -5.41 -15.24
N VAL A 58 -8.02 -6.69 -14.91
CA VAL A 58 -7.58 -7.26 -13.61
C VAL A 58 -6.05 -7.52 -13.63
N GLU A 59 -5.41 -7.42 -14.81
CA GLU A 59 -3.96 -7.46 -14.99
C GLU A 59 -3.30 -6.19 -14.45
N GLY A 60 -2.77 -6.26 -13.23
CA GLY A 60 -1.95 -5.18 -12.64
C GLY A 60 -2.29 -4.87 -11.18
N MET A 61 -3.44 -5.33 -10.69
CA MET A 61 -3.78 -5.20 -9.27
C MET A 61 -2.96 -6.19 -8.43
N SER A 62 -2.29 -5.68 -7.38
CA SER A 62 -1.53 -6.52 -6.47
C SER A 62 -2.40 -7.64 -5.87
N ARG A 63 -1.80 -8.81 -5.62
CA ARG A 63 -2.49 -9.97 -5.04
C ARG A 63 -3.24 -9.63 -3.75
N GLY A 64 -2.65 -8.82 -2.89
CA GLY A 64 -3.27 -8.40 -1.63
C GLY A 64 -4.54 -7.56 -1.81
N ILE A 65 -4.65 -6.76 -2.87
CA ILE A 65 -5.89 -6.03 -3.18
C ILE A 65 -6.92 -6.98 -3.77
N ARG A 66 -6.52 -7.79 -4.77
CA ARG A 66 -7.42 -8.74 -5.42
C ARG A 66 -8.05 -9.73 -4.43
N ASN A 67 -7.25 -10.22 -3.48
CA ASN A 67 -7.70 -11.19 -2.48
C ASN A 67 -8.30 -10.53 -1.23
N ASN A 68 -8.39 -9.19 -1.17
CA ASN A 68 -8.73 -8.45 0.06
C ASN A 68 -7.85 -8.83 1.26
N ASN A 69 -6.59 -9.20 1.02
CA ASN A 69 -5.62 -9.70 1.97
C ASN A 69 -4.38 -8.80 1.97
N PRO A 70 -4.41 -7.65 2.68
CA PRO A 70 -3.42 -6.58 2.53
C PRO A 70 -2.01 -6.97 2.99
N LEU A 71 -1.88 -8.04 3.77
CA LEU A 71 -0.62 -8.54 4.30
C LEU A 71 -0.19 -9.87 3.66
N ASN A 72 -0.88 -10.34 2.61
CA ASN A 72 -0.60 -11.62 1.96
C ASN A 72 -0.54 -12.79 2.97
N ILE A 73 -1.48 -12.85 3.92
CA ILE A 73 -1.58 -13.95 4.89
C ILE A 73 -1.76 -15.26 4.13
N ARG A 74 -0.88 -16.23 4.39
CA ARG A 74 -0.93 -17.55 3.76
C ARG A 74 -2.14 -18.34 4.25
N TYR A 75 -2.71 -19.13 3.35
CA TYR A 75 -3.81 -20.02 3.69
C TYR A 75 -3.37 -21.06 4.73
N SER A 76 -4.24 -21.34 5.69
CA SER A 76 -4.11 -22.53 6.55
C SER A 76 -5.47 -23.17 6.80
N PRO A 77 -5.62 -24.50 6.64
CA PRO A 77 -6.88 -25.19 6.94
C PRO A 77 -7.26 -25.14 8.42
N SER A 78 -6.31 -24.81 9.29
CA SER A 78 -6.53 -24.66 10.74
C SER A 78 -7.12 -23.29 11.10
N ASN A 79 -7.00 -22.30 10.22
CA ASN A 79 -7.59 -20.99 10.42
C ASN A 79 -9.04 -20.98 9.94
N LYS A 80 -9.91 -20.31 10.69
CA LYS A 80 -11.30 -20.06 10.30
C LYS A 80 -11.55 -18.58 10.45
N TRP A 81 -11.36 -17.83 9.37
CA TRP A 81 -11.45 -16.39 9.44
C TRP A 81 -12.90 -15.91 9.28
N LEU A 82 -13.27 -14.91 10.08
CA LEU A 82 -14.51 -14.18 9.82
C LEU A 82 -14.33 -13.38 8.52
N GLY A 83 -15.27 -13.52 7.60
CA GLY A 83 -15.25 -12.86 6.29
C GLY A 83 -14.31 -13.50 5.28
N GLU A 84 -13.88 -14.74 5.50
CA GLU A 84 -13.23 -15.57 4.48
C GLU A 84 -14.22 -15.91 3.36
N VAL A 85 -13.76 -15.96 2.11
CA VAL A 85 -14.62 -16.35 0.98
C VAL A 85 -14.93 -17.85 1.02
N GLU A 86 -16.13 -18.24 0.59
CA GLU A 86 -16.51 -19.67 0.51
C GLU A 86 -15.80 -20.40 -0.63
N LYS A 87 -15.61 -19.72 -1.76
CA LYS A 87 -14.93 -20.25 -2.94
C LYS A 87 -13.64 -19.46 -3.18
N LYS A 88 -12.51 -20.12 -2.92
CA LYS A 88 -11.18 -19.57 -3.16
C LYS A 88 -10.77 -19.68 -4.63
N HIS A 89 -9.97 -18.72 -5.05
CA HIS A 89 -9.32 -18.63 -6.34
C HIS A 89 -7.79 -18.74 -6.21
N ASP A 90 -7.25 -18.40 -5.05
CA ASP A 90 -5.86 -18.49 -4.63
C ASP A 90 -5.74 -19.50 -3.48
N TYR A 91 -5.07 -20.63 -3.73
CA TYR A 91 -4.96 -21.71 -2.75
C TYR A 91 -3.80 -21.51 -1.76
N ASP A 92 -2.87 -20.58 -2.05
CA ASP A 92 -1.70 -20.34 -1.22
C ASP A 92 -1.95 -19.24 -0.17
N PHE A 93 -2.96 -18.39 -0.41
CA PHE A 93 -3.24 -17.21 0.40
C PHE A 93 -4.70 -17.10 0.80
N GLU A 94 -4.95 -16.46 1.93
CA GLU A 94 -6.31 -16.16 2.37
C GLU A 94 -6.98 -15.15 1.42
N GLU A 95 -8.28 -15.35 1.22
CA GLU A 95 -9.16 -14.45 0.47
C GLU A 95 -10.32 -14.03 1.35
N PHE A 96 -10.61 -12.74 1.34
CA PHE A 96 -11.66 -12.16 2.16
C PHE A 96 -12.74 -11.49 1.32
N ILE A 97 -13.96 -11.45 1.86
CA ILE A 97 -15.11 -10.79 1.21
C ILE A 97 -14.96 -9.26 1.13
N SER A 98 -14.11 -8.67 1.97
CA SER A 98 -13.74 -7.25 1.92
C SER A 98 -12.38 -7.00 2.58
N ILE A 99 -11.75 -5.87 2.22
CA ILE A 99 -10.45 -5.48 2.77
C ILE A 99 -10.47 -5.32 4.29
N GLU A 100 -11.60 -4.95 4.88
CA GLU A 100 -11.74 -4.85 6.33
C GLU A 100 -11.53 -6.21 7.03
N TYR A 101 -12.02 -7.29 6.44
CA TYR A 101 -11.80 -8.63 7.00
C TYR A 101 -10.34 -9.07 6.86
N GLY A 102 -9.64 -8.69 5.79
CA GLY A 102 -8.20 -8.89 5.68
C GLY A 102 -7.40 -8.14 6.74
N PHE A 103 -7.75 -6.87 7.00
CA PHE A 103 -7.12 -6.10 8.09
C PHE A 103 -7.46 -6.65 9.48
N ARG A 104 -8.69 -7.14 9.68
CA ARG A 104 -9.08 -7.83 10.90
C ARG A 104 -8.23 -9.08 11.12
N ALA A 105 -8.04 -9.91 10.08
CA ALA A 105 -7.20 -11.09 10.13
C ALA A 105 -5.75 -10.73 10.46
N ALA A 106 -5.19 -9.70 9.81
CA ALA A 106 -3.86 -9.16 10.14
C ALA A 106 -3.74 -8.81 11.63
N TYR A 107 -4.70 -8.07 12.17
CA TYR A 107 -4.71 -7.72 13.59
C TYR A 107 -4.80 -8.94 14.51
N LYS A 108 -5.71 -9.88 14.23
CA LYS A 108 -5.85 -11.12 15.03
C LYS A 108 -4.58 -11.98 14.98
N THR A 109 -3.86 -11.99 13.86
CA THR A 109 -2.54 -12.64 13.75
C THR A 109 -1.54 -11.98 14.71
N LEU A 110 -1.44 -10.65 14.71
CA LEU A 110 -0.53 -9.93 15.62
C LEU A 110 -0.93 -10.05 17.09
N MET A 111 -2.23 -10.09 17.40
CA MET A 111 -2.72 -10.35 18.76
C MET A 111 -2.37 -11.77 19.21
N THR A 112 -2.45 -12.76 18.31
CA THR A 112 -2.00 -14.12 18.60
C THR A 112 -0.51 -14.15 18.92
N TYR A 113 0.31 -13.43 18.17
CA TYR A 113 1.74 -13.30 18.45
C TYR A 113 1.99 -12.67 19.82
N ARG A 114 1.28 -11.58 20.14
CA ARG A 114 1.40 -10.87 21.41
C ARG A 114 0.97 -11.72 22.61
N ASP A 115 -0.22 -12.29 22.55
CA ASP A 115 -0.91 -12.86 23.71
C ASP A 115 -0.52 -14.33 23.94
N LYS A 116 -0.30 -15.10 22.87
CA LYS A 116 0.06 -16.54 22.99
C LYS A 116 1.55 -16.80 22.95
N HIS A 117 2.32 -15.97 22.25
CA HIS A 117 3.75 -16.20 22.03
C HIS A 117 4.65 -15.14 22.66
N ASN A 118 4.08 -14.15 23.36
CA ASN A 118 4.79 -13.04 23.96
C ASN A 118 5.73 -12.31 22.96
N ILE A 119 5.32 -12.22 21.69
CA ILE A 119 6.03 -11.51 20.62
C ILE A 119 5.45 -10.10 20.52
N LYS A 120 6.21 -9.10 20.96
CA LYS A 120 5.71 -7.75 21.23
C LYS A 120 6.55 -6.62 20.61
N THR A 121 7.53 -6.93 19.77
CA THR A 121 8.41 -5.95 19.14
C THR A 121 8.37 -6.11 17.63
N ILE A 122 8.67 -5.05 16.87
CA ILE A 122 8.70 -5.11 15.39
C ILE A 122 9.64 -6.22 14.93
N GLU A 123 10.84 -6.29 15.52
CA GLU A 123 11.82 -7.30 15.19
C GLU A 123 11.24 -8.71 15.31
N ARG A 124 10.67 -9.06 16.47
CA ARG A 124 10.14 -10.40 16.71
C ARG A 124 8.88 -10.70 15.90
N ILE A 125 8.06 -9.69 15.61
CA ILE A 125 6.90 -9.83 14.72
C ILE A 125 7.39 -10.20 13.31
N ILE A 126 8.32 -9.43 12.75
CA ILE A 126 8.78 -9.64 11.38
C ILE A 126 9.60 -10.92 11.23
N PHE A 127 10.45 -11.29 12.19
CA PHE A 127 11.14 -12.59 12.17
C PHE A 127 10.19 -13.78 12.09
N ARG A 128 9.00 -13.66 12.69
CA ARG A 128 7.97 -14.70 12.61
C ARG A 128 7.11 -14.58 11.35
N PHE A 129 6.79 -13.37 10.93
CA PHE A 129 5.88 -13.11 9.81
C PHE A 129 6.55 -13.34 8.45
N SER A 130 7.81 -12.94 8.31
CA SER A 130 8.59 -12.95 7.07
C SER A 130 10.02 -13.45 7.37
N PRO A 131 10.22 -14.76 7.53
CA PRO A 131 11.48 -15.33 8.01
C PRO A 131 12.64 -15.18 7.00
N PRO A 132 13.90 -15.14 7.48
CA PRO A 132 15.07 -14.76 6.68
C PRO A 132 15.53 -15.83 5.68
N ASN A 133 15.00 -17.04 5.77
CA ASN A 133 15.24 -18.09 4.77
C ASN A 133 14.56 -17.77 3.42
N GLU A 134 13.51 -16.94 3.44
CA GLU A 134 12.68 -16.62 2.28
C GLU A 134 12.72 -15.12 1.91
N ASN A 135 13.11 -14.26 2.85
CA ASN A 135 12.96 -12.81 2.72
C ASN A 135 14.17 -12.04 3.26
N ASP A 136 14.30 -10.79 2.83
CA ASP A 136 15.22 -9.83 3.45
C ASP A 136 14.58 -9.23 4.72
N THR A 137 14.45 -10.08 5.75
CA THR A 137 13.80 -9.78 7.04
C THR A 137 14.36 -8.52 7.69
N GLU A 138 15.68 -8.32 7.65
CA GLU A 138 16.34 -7.19 8.28
C GLU A 138 15.97 -5.85 7.61
N ASN A 139 15.90 -5.83 6.27
CA ASN A 139 15.43 -4.66 5.53
C ASN A 139 13.96 -4.36 5.81
N ILE A 140 13.11 -5.38 5.94
CA ILE A 140 11.69 -5.21 6.32
C ILE A 140 11.59 -4.58 7.73
N ILE A 141 12.36 -5.10 8.71
CA ILE A 141 12.41 -4.55 10.06
C ILE A 141 12.81 -3.07 10.03
N LYS A 142 13.90 -2.74 9.31
CA LYS A 142 14.40 -1.37 9.18
C LYS A 142 13.35 -0.45 8.56
N LYS A 143 12.75 -0.83 7.44
CA LYS A 143 11.69 -0.06 6.76
C LYS A 143 10.50 0.16 7.67
N LEU A 144 10.00 -0.90 8.31
CA LEU A 144 8.83 -0.82 9.17
C LEU A 144 9.08 0.07 10.39
N SER A 145 10.26 -0.03 11.00
CA SER A 145 10.66 0.84 12.12
C SER A 145 10.69 2.31 11.71
N ILE A 146 11.30 2.63 10.56
CA ILE A 146 11.35 4.01 10.02
C ILE A 146 9.94 4.52 9.70
N MET A 147 9.14 3.75 8.99
CA MET A 147 7.80 4.18 8.55
C MET A 147 6.81 4.36 9.71
N SER A 148 6.97 3.60 10.79
CA SER A 148 6.10 3.67 11.97
C SER A 148 6.59 4.65 13.03
N GLY A 149 7.87 5.04 12.99
CA GLY A 149 8.50 5.82 14.07
C GLY A 149 8.73 5.01 15.35
N ILE A 150 8.57 3.69 15.30
CA ILE A 150 8.69 2.78 16.45
C ILE A 150 10.03 2.05 16.35
N PRO A 151 10.90 2.12 17.37
CA PRO A 151 12.15 1.35 17.40
C PRO A 151 11.90 -0.16 17.29
N ARG A 152 12.81 -0.89 16.62
CA ARG A 152 12.65 -2.33 16.34
C ARG A 152 12.42 -3.20 17.58
N ASP A 153 13.01 -2.78 18.70
CA ASP A 153 13.10 -3.46 19.99
C ASP A 153 12.11 -2.91 21.04
N LYS A 154 11.43 -1.79 20.73
CA LYS A 154 10.37 -1.24 21.58
C LYS A 154 9.20 -2.22 21.69
N ILE A 155 8.68 -2.36 22.91
CA ILE A 155 7.40 -3.05 23.15
C ILE A 155 6.28 -2.21 22.52
N ILE A 156 5.50 -2.86 21.66
CA ILE A 156 4.39 -2.27 20.94
C ILE A 156 3.18 -2.17 21.87
N GLU A 157 2.66 -0.96 21.98
CA GLU A 157 1.43 -0.63 22.70
C GLU A 157 0.18 -0.90 21.84
N ASN A 158 -0.97 -1.02 22.50
CA ASN A 158 -2.21 -1.42 21.84
C ASN A 158 -2.65 -0.48 20.70
N ASP A 159 -2.43 0.82 20.88
CA ASP A 159 -2.78 1.89 19.94
C ASP A 159 -1.77 2.06 18.80
N GLU A 160 -0.62 1.38 18.87
CA GLU A 160 0.42 1.38 17.83
C GLU A 160 0.19 0.30 16.75
N TYR A 161 -0.56 -0.75 17.05
CA TYR A 161 -0.86 -1.81 16.07
C TYR A 161 -1.49 -1.32 14.75
N PRO A 162 -2.43 -0.36 14.74
CA PRO A 162 -2.96 0.19 13.48
C PRO A 162 -1.89 0.77 12.54
N ILE A 163 -0.91 1.51 13.06
CA ILE A 163 0.15 2.10 12.24
C ILE A 163 1.14 1.04 11.75
N ILE A 164 1.42 0.03 12.58
CA ILE A 164 2.24 -1.12 12.19
C ILE A 164 1.57 -1.91 11.05
N ILE A 165 0.30 -2.25 11.19
CA ILE A 165 -0.45 -3.00 10.17
C ILE A 165 -0.53 -2.21 8.86
N LYS A 166 -0.76 -0.89 8.94
CA LYS A 166 -0.75 -0.01 7.76
C LYS A 166 0.57 -0.12 7.00
N ASN A 167 1.69 -0.01 7.72
CA ASN A 167 3.00 0.02 7.10
C ASN A 167 3.45 -1.38 6.62
N MET A 168 3.03 -2.45 7.31
CA MET A 168 3.19 -3.81 6.80
C MET A 168 2.45 -4.00 5.47
N ALA A 169 1.22 -3.49 5.33
CA ALA A 169 0.48 -3.58 4.06
C ALA A 169 1.20 -2.89 2.89
N ILE A 170 1.85 -1.75 3.15
CA ILE A 170 2.66 -1.05 2.14
C ILE A 170 3.87 -1.90 1.74
N ILE A 171 4.56 -2.52 2.70
CA ILE A 171 5.74 -3.35 2.42
C ILE A 171 5.36 -4.65 1.68
N GLU A 172 4.27 -5.30 2.09
CA GLU A 172 3.88 -6.62 1.60
C GLU A 172 3.11 -6.56 0.27
N SER A 173 2.22 -5.58 0.11
CA SER A 173 1.34 -5.48 -1.06
C SER A 173 1.61 -4.27 -1.94
N GLY A 174 2.42 -3.31 -1.48
CA GLY A 174 2.66 -2.04 -2.17
C GLY A 174 1.57 -0.99 -1.95
N ASN A 175 0.52 -1.28 -1.16
CA ASN A 175 -0.65 -0.40 -1.04
C ASN A 175 -0.75 0.25 0.34
N SER A 176 -1.04 1.55 0.33
CA SER A 176 -1.34 2.32 1.52
C SER A 176 -2.85 2.46 1.68
N PHE A 177 -3.33 2.35 2.92
CA PHE A 177 -4.75 2.46 3.24
C PHE A 177 -5.01 3.57 4.26
N PRO A 178 -6.19 4.19 4.22
CA PRO A 178 -6.62 5.15 5.23
C PRO A 178 -6.64 4.53 6.62
N MET A 179 -6.09 5.25 7.61
CA MET A 179 -6.06 4.78 9.00
C MET A 179 -7.46 4.51 9.55
N LYS A 180 -8.48 5.25 9.08
CA LYS A 180 -9.88 5.06 9.46
C LYS A 180 -10.40 3.66 9.12
N ILE A 181 -10.04 3.13 7.96
CA ILE A 181 -10.42 1.77 7.54
C ILE A 181 -9.79 0.77 8.48
N ILE A 182 -8.47 0.85 8.70
CA ILE A 182 -7.75 -0.09 9.57
C ILE A 182 -8.30 -0.08 11.00
N LYS A 183 -8.52 1.11 11.59
CA LYS A 183 -9.10 1.26 12.92
C LYS A 183 -10.52 0.67 13.01
N LYS A 184 -11.34 0.84 11.97
CA LYS A 184 -12.67 0.20 11.88
C LYS A 184 -12.55 -1.32 11.77
N SER A 185 -11.62 -1.83 10.97
CA SER A 185 -11.41 -3.26 10.76
C SER A 185 -11.03 -4.01 12.03
N ILE A 186 -10.14 -3.44 12.84
CA ILE A 186 -9.67 -4.09 14.08
C ILE A 186 -10.72 -4.10 15.20
N SER A 187 -11.78 -3.29 15.09
CA SER A 187 -12.89 -3.29 16.04
C SER A 187 -13.99 -4.31 15.70
N ILE A 188 -13.91 -4.96 14.53
CA ILE A 188 -14.79 -6.06 14.14
C ILE A 188 -14.49 -7.27 15.04
N LYS A 189 -15.47 -7.68 15.84
CA LYS A 189 -15.29 -8.71 16.89
C LYS A 189 -14.91 -10.08 16.33
#